data_AF-A0A964XZK2-F1
#
_entry.id   AF-A0A964XZK2-F1
#
_cell.length_a   1.000
_cell.length_b   1.000
_cell.length_c   1.000
_cell.angle_alpha   90.00
_cell.angle_beta   90.00
_cell.angle_gamma   90.00
#
_symmetry.space_group_name_H-M   'P 1'
#
loop_
_entity.id
_entity.type
_entity.pdbx_description
1 polymer ?
#
loop_
_entity_poly.entity_id
_entity_poly.type
_entity_poly.pdbx_seq_one_letter_code
_entity_poly.pdbx_strand_id
1 'polypeptide(L)'
;MFLNQALGNQTLKLIKPLSVSRIFPISLFIIILMVCTQTMASSTKPTQHAASAVHTQASGKIDQSLVEEVFSKICEKNIAYPTIVMRQAILETGWFRSKFLMDRNNLFGFKHQKYLQFEHFEESIDFYKKWQDKHFNSEVKDYYQFLEKIKYGTPGYTRHLQHITWTRECQQQAVAEQ
;
A
#
# COMPACT_ATOMS: atom_id res chain seq x y z
N MET A 1 21.64 -0.63 50.26
CA MET A 1 22.51 -0.68 49.07
C MET A 1 21.61 -0.61 47.85
N PHE A 2 21.59 0.58 47.23
CA PHE A 2 21.12 0.98 45.89
C PHE A 2 19.72 0.63 45.36
N LEU A 3 18.89 1.68 45.36
CA LEU A 3 17.97 2.16 44.32
C LEU A 3 18.12 1.53 42.91
N ASN A 4 16.97 1.23 42.29
CA ASN A 4 16.61 1.56 40.90
C ASN A 4 15.08 1.44 40.79
N GLN A 5 14.32 2.51 41.02
CA GLN A 5 13.83 3.49 40.04
C GLN A 5 13.03 2.90 38.88
N ALA A 6 11.80 3.40 38.82
CA ALA A 6 10.77 3.16 37.81
C ALA A 6 11.15 3.74 36.45
N LEU A 7 10.73 3.06 35.38
CA LEU A 7 10.35 3.72 34.13
C LEU A 7 9.14 3.02 33.49
N GLY A 8 8.01 3.71 33.57
CA GLY A 8 7.15 3.94 32.40
C GLY A 8 6.40 2.75 31.83
N ASN A 9 5.34 2.32 32.52
CA ASN A 9 4.22 1.67 31.85
C ASN A 9 3.51 2.72 30.98
N GLN A 10 4.01 2.94 29.75
CA GLN A 10 3.25 3.65 28.74
C GLN A 10 2.21 2.69 28.18
N THR A 11 0.99 2.90 28.64
CA THR A 11 -0.23 2.36 28.05
C THR A 11 -0.22 2.64 26.54
N LEU A 12 0.14 1.61 25.76
CA LEU A 12 -0.22 1.50 24.35
C LEU A 12 -1.70 1.87 24.25
N LYS A 13 -1.98 3.03 23.66
CA LYS A 13 -3.35 3.47 23.41
C LYS A 13 -3.99 2.39 22.55
N LEU A 14 -4.84 1.62 23.22
CA LEU A 14 -5.68 0.57 22.69
C LEU A 14 -6.48 1.13 21.51
N ILE A 15 -5.91 1.00 20.32
CA ILE A 15 -6.64 1.18 19.07
C ILE A 15 -7.68 0.06 19.09
N LYS A 16 -8.95 0.42 19.30
CA LYS A 16 -10.06 -0.53 19.24
C LYS A 16 -9.90 -1.39 17.98
N PRO A 17 -10.10 -2.71 18.04
CA PRO A 17 -9.89 -3.56 16.88
C PRO A 17 -10.79 -3.06 15.75
N LEU A 18 -10.17 -2.48 14.72
CA LEU A 18 -10.91 -2.04 13.53
C LEU A 18 -11.54 -3.31 12.94
N SER A 19 -12.87 -3.39 12.98
CA SER A 19 -13.59 -4.48 12.33
C SER A 19 -13.34 -4.38 10.81
N VAL A 20 -12.38 -5.14 10.32
CA VAL A 20 -11.92 -5.19 8.91
C VAL A 20 -13.02 -5.69 7.94
N SER A 21 -14.23 -5.98 8.43
CA SER A 21 -15.33 -6.52 7.61
C SER A 21 -15.88 -5.57 6.53
N ARG A 22 -15.43 -4.32 6.46
CA ARG A 22 -15.86 -3.34 5.45
C ARG A 22 -14.70 -2.47 4.95
N ILE A 23 -13.57 -3.10 4.63
CA ILE A 23 -12.42 -2.44 4.00
C ILE A 23 -12.22 -3.10 2.64
N PHE A 24 -12.65 -2.41 1.58
CA PHE A 24 -12.50 -2.86 0.20
C PHE A 24 -11.38 -2.04 -0.44
N PRO A 25 -10.36 -2.68 -1.04
CA PRO A 25 -9.36 -1.99 -1.84
C PRO A 25 -10.00 -1.56 -3.16
N ILE A 26 -10.66 -0.40 -3.18
CA ILE A 26 -11.26 0.07 -4.44
C ILE A 26 -10.11 0.49 -5.37
N SER A 27 -9.79 -0.42 -6.29
CA SER A 27 -8.88 -0.23 -7.42
C SER A 27 -8.97 1.19 -7.98
N LEU A 28 -7.82 1.87 -8.09
CA LEU A 28 -7.65 3.27 -8.49
C LEU A 28 -8.13 3.65 -9.90
N PHE A 29 -9.06 2.91 -10.51
CA PHE A 29 -9.65 3.27 -11.81
C PHE A 29 -10.36 4.64 -11.83
N ILE A 30 -10.57 5.27 -10.66
CA ILE A 30 -11.17 6.61 -10.55
C ILE A 30 -10.17 7.75 -10.82
N ILE A 31 -8.85 7.60 -10.59
CA ILE A 31 -7.94 8.77 -10.65
C ILE A 31 -7.40 9.03 -12.07
N ILE A 32 -7.23 8.01 -12.91
CA ILE A 32 -6.77 8.23 -14.30
C ILE A 32 -7.82 8.96 -15.14
N LEU A 33 -9.12 8.79 -14.83
CA LEU A 33 -10.22 9.51 -15.49
C LEU A 33 -10.45 10.94 -14.98
N MET A 34 -10.07 11.26 -13.73
CA MET A 34 -10.41 12.54 -13.09
C MET A 34 -9.44 13.69 -13.39
N VAL A 35 -8.23 13.42 -13.91
CA VAL A 35 -7.22 14.47 -14.20
C VAL A 35 -7.43 15.13 -15.57
N CYS A 36 -8.24 14.55 -16.47
CA CYS A 36 -8.46 15.08 -17.82
C CYS A 36 -9.60 16.11 -17.96
N THR A 37 -10.35 16.44 -16.90
CA THR A 37 -11.56 17.28 -17.04
C THR A 37 -11.58 18.58 -16.24
N GLN A 38 -10.50 18.98 -15.56
CA GLN A 38 -10.46 20.28 -14.86
C GLN A 38 -9.43 21.22 -15.47
N THR A 39 -9.79 21.79 -16.60
CA THR A 39 -9.21 23.03 -17.13
C THR A 39 -9.79 24.24 -16.38
N MET A 40 -8.91 24.96 -15.69
CA MET A 40 -8.90 26.40 -15.32
C MET A 40 -10.08 27.02 -14.55
N ALA A 41 -9.83 27.49 -13.31
CA ALA A 41 -9.73 28.93 -12.99
C ALA A 41 -9.62 29.23 -11.49
N SER A 42 -8.87 30.30 -11.21
CA SER A 42 -8.96 31.24 -10.10
C SER A 42 -8.07 31.11 -8.84
N SER A 43 -7.29 32.18 -8.72
CA SER A 43 -6.43 32.69 -7.68
C SER A 43 -7.12 32.96 -6.35
N THR A 44 -6.51 32.52 -5.24
CA THR A 44 -6.38 33.27 -3.98
C THR A 44 -5.18 32.76 -3.17
N LYS A 45 -4.31 33.66 -2.70
CA LYS A 45 -3.30 33.50 -1.62
C LYS A 45 -3.73 34.39 -0.43
N PRO A 46 -3.12 34.35 0.77
CA PRO A 46 -2.31 33.31 1.45
C PRO A 46 -2.72 33.11 2.95
N THR A 47 -2.09 32.16 3.68
CA THR A 47 -1.50 32.36 5.03
C THR A 47 -0.73 31.11 5.46
N GLN A 48 0.40 31.34 6.14
CA GLN A 48 1.52 30.45 6.37
C GLN A 48 1.35 29.60 7.63
N HIS A 49 1.63 28.29 7.53
CA HIS A 49 2.23 27.49 8.60
C HIS A 49 3.35 26.65 7.99
N ALA A 50 4.53 26.77 8.59
CA ALA A 50 5.76 26.14 8.14
C ALA A 50 5.70 24.61 8.29
N ALA A 51 5.92 23.91 7.17
CA ALA A 51 6.50 22.57 7.10
C ALA A 51 7.12 22.41 5.71
N SER A 52 8.34 21.88 5.69
CA SER A 52 9.29 21.88 4.58
C SER A 52 8.79 21.31 3.25
N ALA A 53 9.39 21.86 2.19
CA ALA A 53 9.53 21.33 0.84
C ALA A 53 8.23 21.12 0.04
N VAL A 54 7.85 22.20 -0.63
CA VAL A 54 7.20 22.19 -1.94
C VAL A 54 7.86 21.16 -2.85
N HIS A 55 7.12 20.14 -3.28
CA HIS A 55 7.44 19.39 -4.50
C HIS A 55 6.24 19.46 -5.44
N THR A 56 6.07 20.62 -6.06
CA THR A 56 5.46 20.69 -7.39
C THR A 56 6.52 20.18 -8.36
N GLN A 57 6.38 19.02 -9.01
CA GLN A 57 6.89 18.78 -10.38
C GLN A 57 6.20 17.57 -11.05
N ALA A 58 6.02 17.75 -12.36
CA ALA A 58 5.53 16.83 -13.38
C ALA A 58 6.22 15.45 -13.37
N SER A 59 5.47 14.41 -13.74
CA SER A 59 5.93 13.07 -14.19
C SER A 59 7.35 12.69 -13.74
N GLY A 60 7.53 12.50 -12.43
CA GLY A 60 8.82 12.20 -11.82
C GLY A 60 9.42 10.88 -12.32
N LYS A 61 10.75 10.86 -12.39
CA LYS A 61 11.56 9.64 -12.52
C LYS A 61 11.12 8.67 -11.42
N ILE A 62 10.91 7.40 -11.77
CA ILE A 62 10.62 6.36 -10.77
C ILE A 62 11.84 6.24 -9.86
N ASP A 63 11.61 6.35 -8.55
CA ASP A 63 12.59 5.99 -7.54
C ASP A 63 12.73 4.47 -7.52
N GLN A 64 13.76 3.95 -8.19
CA GLN A 64 13.98 2.51 -8.27
C GLN A 64 14.31 1.93 -6.89
N SER A 65 15.05 2.64 -6.04
CA SER A 65 15.36 2.17 -4.68
C SER A 65 14.09 1.91 -3.88
N LEU A 66 13.11 2.81 -3.95
CA LEU A 66 11.82 2.61 -3.27
C LEU A 66 11.06 1.39 -3.82
N VAL A 67 11.07 1.19 -5.15
CA VAL A 67 10.44 0.01 -5.78
C VAL A 67 11.08 -1.29 -5.29
N GLU A 68 12.42 -1.32 -5.22
CA GLU A 68 13.18 -2.45 -4.67
C GLU A 68 12.83 -2.71 -3.20
N GLU A 69 12.82 -1.66 -2.39
CA GLU A 69 12.55 -1.72 -0.96
C GLU A 69 11.15 -2.24 -0.66
N VAL A 70 10.14 -1.74 -1.37
CA VAL A 70 8.76 -2.22 -1.25
C VAL A 70 8.67 -3.71 -1.55
N PHE A 71 9.32 -4.20 -2.60
CA PHE A 71 9.32 -5.63 -2.91
C PHE A 71 10.05 -6.46 -1.86
N SER A 72 11.21 -5.99 -1.36
CA SER A 72 11.93 -6.64 -0.26
C SER A 72 11.02 -6.79 0.96
N LYS A 73 10.30 -5.73 1.33
CA LYS A 73 9.37 -5.75 2.46
C LYS A 73 8.19 -6.69 2.24
N ILE A 74 7.63 -6.75 1.02
CA ILE A 74 6.60 -7.74 0.67
C ILE A 74 7.10 -9.17 0.89
N CYS A 75 8.34 -9.46 0.47
CA CYS A 75 8.99 -10.75 0.69
C CYS A 75 9.23 -11.05 2.17
N GLU A 76 9.81 -10.11 2.91
CA GLU A 76 10.10 -10.22 4.35
C GLU A 76 8.84 -10.52 5.18
N LYS A 77 7.68 -10.01 4.76
CA LYS A 77 6.40 -10.22 5.45
C LYS A 77 5.71 -11.53 5.13
N ASN A 78 6.33 -12.42 4.34
CA ASN A 78 5.78 -13.71 3.93
C ASN A 78 4.35 -13.58 3.38
N ILE A 79 4.14 -12.57 2.53
CA ILE A 79 2.89 -12.38 1.80
C ILE A 79 2.80 -13.44 0.70
N ALA A 80 1.66 -14.13 0.61
CA ALA A 80 1.41 -15.11 -0.43
C ALA A 80 1.36 -14.42 -1.80
N TYR A 81 1.92 -15.07 -2.82
CA TYR A 81 2.00 -14.54 -4.19
C TYR A 81 2.65 -13.15 -4.29
N PRO A 82 3.86 -12.97 -3.74
CA PRO A 82 4.51 -11.66 -3.59
C PRO A 82 4.68 -10.93 -4.93
N THR A 83 4.97 -11.66 -6.02
CA THR A 83 5.05 -11.13 -7.38
C THR A 83 3.73 -10.49 -7.82
N ILE A 84 2.58 -11.12 -7.51
CA ILE A 84 1.26 -10.58 -7.84
C ILE A 84 0.93 -9.39 -6.94
N VAL A 85 1.24 -9.47 -5.64
CA VAL A 85 1.02 -8.36 -4.71
C VAL A 85 1.84 -7.12 -5.11
N MET A 86 3.07 -7.31 -5.60
CA MET A 86 3.86 -6.20 -6.14
C MET A 86 3.22 -5.58 -7.38
N ARG A 87 2.63 -6.40 -8.27
CA ARG A 87 1.86 -5.88 -9.41
C ARG A 87 0.65 -5.07 -8.95
N GLN A 88 0.02 -5.44 -7.84
CA GLN A 88 -1.05 -4.64 -7.23
C GLN A 88 -0.53 -3.29 -6.76
N ALA A 89 0.56 -3.25 -6.00
CA ALA A 89 1.16 -1.99 -5.56
C ALA A 89 1.51 -1.07 -6.76
N ILE A 90 2.10 -1.63 -7.82
CA ILE A 90 2.40 -0.89 -9.06
C ILE A 90 1.13 -0.38 -9.73
N LEU A 91 0.10 -1.22 -9.87
CA LEU A 91 -1.15 -0.85 -10.54
C LEU A 91 -1.88 0.24 -9.76
N GLU A 92 -2.05 0.07 -8.44
CA GLU A 92 -2.74 1.03 -7.57
C GLU A 92 -2.01 2.37 -7.54
N THR A 93 -0.69 2.38 -7.42
CA THR A 93 0.09 3.62 -7.32
C THR A 93 0.42 4.26 -8.66
N GLY A 94 0.10 3.60 -9.78
CA GLY A 94 0.54 4.03 -11.11
C GLY A 94 2.06 4.09 -11.21
N TRP A 95 2.73 2.98 -10.88
CA TRP A 95 4.18 2.87 -10.78
C TRP A 95 4.79 3.87 -9.78
N PHE A 96 4.22 3.95 -8.58
CA PHE A 96 4.68 4.82 -7.49
C PHE A 96 4.67 6.33 -7.83
N ARG A 97 3.86 6.74 -8.81
CA ARG A 97 3.73 8.15 -9.23
C ARG A 97 2.51 8.86 -8.65
N SER A 98 1.54 8.11 -8.15
CA SER A 98 0.31 8.67 -7.58
C SER A 98 0.62 9.40 -6.27
N LYS A 99 0.82 10.72 -6.34
CA LYS A 99 1.01 11.57 -5.16
C LYS A 99 -0.07 11.35 -4.11
N PHE A 100 -1.32 11.13 -4.54
CA PHE A 100 -2.44 10.87 -3.63
C PHE A 100 -2.23 9.63 -2.74
N LEU A 101 -1.75 8.52 -3.30
CA LEU A 101 -1.49 7.31 -2.51
C LEU A 101 -0.13 7.36 -1.81
N MET A 102 0.89 7.91 -2.47
CA MET A 102 2.25 8.00 -1.94
C MET A 102 2.34 8.94 -0.73
N ASP A 103 1.69 10.11 -0.75
CA ASP A 103 1.62 11.00 0.42
C ASP A 103 0.94 10.36 1.63
N ARG A 104 0.12 9.32 1.40
CA ARG A 104 -0.62 8.57 2.42
C ARG A 104 0.08 7.28 2.80
N ASN A 105 1.21 6.97 2.17
CA ASN A 105 1.89 5.69 2.30
C ASN A 105 0.95 4.49 2.09
N ASN A 106 -0.07 4.62 1.23
CA ASN A 106 -1.11 3.62 1.02
C ASN A 106 -0.92 2.92 -0.32
N LEU A 107 -0.02 1.93 -0.36
CA LEU A 107 0.39 1.26 -1.59
C LEU A 107 -0.73 0.46 -2.28
N PHE A 108 -1.77 0.06 -1.53
CA PHE A 108 -2.81 -0.87 -2.00
C PHE A 108 -4.20 -0.22 -2.08
N GLY A 109 -4.29 1.10 -1.95
CA GLY A 109 -5.55 1.83 -2.10
C GLY A 109 -6.63 1.47 -1.06
N PHE A 110 -6.25 0.98 0.13
CA PHE A 110 -7.22 0.57 1.14
C PHE A 110 -8.08 1.75 1.61
N LYS A 111 -9.40 1.50 1.74
CA LYS A 111 -10.41 2.48 2.14
C LYS A 111 -11.39 1.89 3.12
N HIS A 112 -11.78 2.68 4.13
CA HIS A 112 -12.96 2.39 4.95
C HIS A 112 -14.09 3.39 4.63
N GLN A 113 -14.12 4.54 5.32
CA GLN A 113 -14.94 5.69 4.91
C GLN A 113 -14.15 6.63 3.99
N LYS A 114 -12.88 6.85 4.35
CA LYS A 114 -11.86 7.57 3.57
C LYS A 114 -10.69 6.62 3.28
N TYR A 115 -9.83 7.01 2.35
CA TYR A 115 -8.58 6.30 2.12
C TYR A 115 -7.78 6.26 3.42
N LEU A 116 -7.21 5.10 3.73
CA LEU A 116 -6.31 4.96 4.86
C LEU A 116 -5.03 5.77 4.60
N GLN A 117 -4.46 6.28 5.68
CA GLN A 117 -3.19 6.98 5.71
C GLN A 117 -2.32 6.30 6.76
N PHE A 118 -1.08 6.03 6.39
CA PHE A 118 -0.07 5.38 7.20
C PHE A 118 1.11 6.33 7.42
N GLU A 119 1.84 6.17 8.53
CA GLU A 119 3.03 7.00 8.78
C GLU A 119 4.19 6.57 7.87
N HIS A 120 4.31 5.26 7.63
CA HIS A 120 5.30 4.65 6.75
C HIS A 120 4.67 3.65 5.76
N PHE A 121 5.30 3.42 4.60
CA PHE A 121 4.74 2.54 3.56
C PHE A 121 4.69 1.08 4.00
N GLU A 122 5.59 0.66 4.89
CA GLU A 122 5.68 -0.67 5.48
C GLU A 122 4.42 -1.02 6.26
N GLU A 123 3.77 -0.04 6.90
CA GLU A 123 2.51 -0.28 7.59
C GLU A 123 1.37 -0.64 6.63
N SER A 124 1.40 -0.14 5.40
CA SER A 124 0.43 -0.56 4.37
C SER A 124 0.69 -1.98 3.89
N ILE A 125 1.94 -2.44 3.89
CA ILE A 125 2.34 -3.83 3.63
C ILE A 125 1.88 -4.73 4.79
N ASP A 126 2.08 -4.30 6.03
CA ASP A 126 1.58 -5.01 7.21
C ASP A 126 0.06 -5.10 7.22
N PHE A 127 -0.62 -4.03 6.83
CA PHE A 127 -2.06 -4.02 6.67
C PHE A 127 -2.50 -4.99 5.59
N TYR A 128 -1.83 -5.00 4.43
CA TYR A 128 -2.10 -5.95 3.36
C TYR A 128 -1.93 -7.39 3.84
N LYS A 129 -0.84 -7.71 4.54
CA LYS A 129 -0.60 -9.06 5.09
C LYS A 129 -1.76 -9.50 6.00
N LYS A 130 -2.15 -8.66 6.96
CA LYS A 130 -3.31 -8.93 7.84
C LYS A 130 -4.61 -9.12 7.06
N TRP A 131 -4.84 -8.32 6.03
CA TRP A 131 -5.99 -8.46 5.16
C TRP A 131 -5.92 -9.78 4.38
N GLN A 132 -4.77 -10.15 3.84
CA GLN A 132 -4.57 -11.39 3.09
C GLN A 132 -4.81 -12.61 3.99
N ASP A 133 -4.20 -12.65 5.19
CA ASP A 133 -4.36 -13.76 6.13
C ASP A 133 -5.83 -13.97 6.56
N LYS A 134 -6.65 -12.91 6.54
CA LYS A 134 -8.06 -12.99 6.87
C LYS A 134 -8.94 -13.48 5.71
N HIS A 135 -8.59 -13.15 4.47
CA HIS A 135 -9.48 -13.37 3.31
C HIS A 135 -9.00 -14.48 2.39
N PHE A 136 -7.69 -14.70 2.29
CA PHE A 136 -7.09 -15.70 1.43
C PHE A 136 -7.00 -17.03 2.16
N ASN A 137 -7.67 -18.06 1.63
CA ASN A 137 -7.48 -19.43 2.07
C ASN A 137 -6.49 -20.15 1.14
N SER A 138 -5.64 -20.99 1.72
CA SER A 138 -4.62 -21.74 0.98
C SER A 138 -5.18 -22.76 -0.01
N GLU A 139 -6.47 -23.05 0.02
CA GLU A 139 -7.14 -23.98 -0.89
C GLU A 139 -7.34 -23.41 -2.30
N VAL A 140 -7.23 -22.09 -2.48
CA VAL A 140 -7.34 -21.47 -3.81
C VAL A 140 -6.02 -21.63 -4.56
N LYS A 141 -6.05 -22.48 -5.60
CA LYS A 141 -4.91 -22.77 -6.49
C LYS A 141 -4.48 -21.60 -7.37
N ASP A 142 -5.34 -20.61 -7.58
CA ASP A 142 -5.10 -19.46 -8.46
C ASP A 142 -5.44 -18.14 -7.75
N TYR A 143 -4.40 -17.36 -7.48
CA TYR A 143 -4.54 -16.08 -6.78
C TYR A 143 -5.41 -15.06 -7.54
N TYR A 144 -5.44 -15.09 -8.88
CA TYR A 144 -6.30 -14.20 -9.65
C TYR A 144 -7.78 -14.55 -9.46
N GLN A 145 -8.13 -15.84 -9.41
CA GLN A 145 -9.49 -16.28 -9.09
C GLN A 145 -9.91 -15.86 -7.68
N PHE A 146 -8.98 -15.91 -6.71
CA PHE A 146 -9.22 -15.37 -5.38
C PHE A 146 -9.59 -13.88 -5.44
N LEU A 147 -8.77 -13.06 -6.12
CA LEU A 147 -9.00 -11.61 -6.25
C LEU A 147 -10.34 -11.30 -6.95
N GLU A 148 -10.73 -12.08 -7.96
CA GLU A 148 -12.03 -11.95 -8.62
C GLU A 148 -13.20 -12.31 -7.68
N LYS A 149 -13.10 -13.43 -6.97
CA LYS A 149 -14.15 -13.92 -6.07
C LYS A 149 -14.49 -12.93 -4.97
N ILE A 150 -13.47 -12.31 -4.37
CA ILE A 150 -13.67 -11.31 -3.31
C ILE A 150 -13.97 -9.91 -3.87
N LYS A 151 -13.99 -9.75 -5.19
CA LYS A 151 -14.15 -8.47 -5.89
C LYS A 151 -13.15 -7.43 -5.39
N TYR A 152 -11.87 -7.80 -5.38
CA TYR A 152 -10.79 -6.92 -4.92
C TYR A 152 -10.86 -5.59 -5.65
N GLY A 153 -10.79 -5.61 -6.98
CA GLY A 153 -10.91 -4.42 -7.81
C GLY A 153 -12.19 -4.39 -8.65
N THR A 154 -12.26 -3.40 -9.53
CA THR A 154 -13.33 -3.28 -10.53
C THR A 154 -13.32 -4.46 -11.52
N PRO A 155 -14.43 -4.73 -12.23
CA PRO A 155 -14.43 -5.72 -13.30
C PRO A 155 -13.25 -5.53 -14.27
N GLY A 156 -12.52 -6.59 -14.58
CA GLY A 156 -11.31 -6.56 -15.42
C GLY A 156 -10.00 -6.25 -14.67
N TYR A 157 -10.03 -6.08 -13.35
CA TYR A 157 -8.84 -5.80 -12.53
C TYR A 157 -7.69 -6.82 -12.73
N THR A 158 -8.00 -8.11 -12.66
CA THR A 158 -7.01 -9.19 -12.81
C THR A 158 -6.34 -9.20 -14.18
N ARG A 159 -7.09 -8.87 -15.25
CA ARG A 159 -6.55 -8.68 -16.60
C ARG A 159 -5.52 -7.55 -16.64
N HIS A 160 -5.78 -6.43 -15.95
CA HIS A 160 -4.82 -5.33 -15.88
C HIS A 160 -3.58 -5.70 -15.07
N LEU A 161 -3.72 -6.44 -13.97
CA LEU A 161 -2.58 -6.95 -13.20
C LEU A 161 -1.65 -7.84 -14.03
N GLN A 162 -2.23 -8.70 -14.87
CA GLN A 162 -1.45 -9.59 -15.74
C GLN A 162 -0.57 -8.84 -16.75
N HIS A 163 -0.92 -7.59 -17.10
CA HIS A 163 -0.13 -6.75 -18.01
C HIS A 163 0.99 -5.96 -17.31
N ILE A 164 1.10 -6.01 -15.98
CA ILE A 164 2.20 -5.35 -15.26
C ILE A 164 3.48 -6.16 -15.43
N THR A 165 4.55 -5.51 -15.88
CA THR A 165 5.83 -6.13 -16.30
C THR A 165 6.73 -6.60 -15.16
N TRP A 166 6.22 -6.71 -13.94
CA TRP A 166 7.01 -7.19 -12.79
C TRP A 166 7.15 -8.72 -12.80
N THR A 167 8.39 -9.21 -12.85
CA THR A 167 8.68 -10.65 -13.00
C THR A 167 9.60 -11.21 -11.91
N ARG A 168 10.01 -10.39 -10.93
CA ARG A 168 10.91 -10.87 -9.87
C ARG A 168 10.17 -11.69 -8.85
N GLU A 169 10.87 -12.70 -8.34
CA GLU A 169 10.44 -13.56 -7.24
C GLU A 169 11.20 -13.22 -5.96
N CYS A 170 10.65 -13.58 -4.81
CA CYS A 170 11.38 -13.48 -3.55
C CYS A 170 12.56 -14.44 -3.56
N GLN A 171 13.74 -13.96 -3.17
CA GLN A 171 14.89 -14.84 -2.98
C GLN A 171 14.58 -15.80 -1.83
N GLN A 172 14.68 -17.11 -2.06
CA GLN A 172 14.58 -18.06 -0.96
C GLN A 172 15.75 -17.78 -0.01
N GLN A 173 15.43 -17.43 1.25
CA GLN A 173 16.43 -17.36 2.29
C GLN A 173 17.06 -18.74 2.41
N ALA A 174 18.36 -18.85 2.09
CA ALA A 174 19.14 -20.05 2.36
C ALA A 174 19.08 -20.29 3.87
N VAL A 175 18.31 -21.31 4.27
CA VAL A 175 18.30 -21.77 5.66
C VAL A 175 19.70 -22.32 5.90
N ALA A 176 20.52 -21.56 6.62
CA ALA A 176 21.74 -22.08 7.20
C ALA A 176 21.32 -23.05 8.31
N GLU A 177 21.30 -24.33 8.00
CA GLU A 177 21.35 -25.40 8.98
C GLU A 177 22.75 -25.39 9.62
N GLN A 178 22.85 -24.95 10.87
CA GLN A 178 23.94 -25.30 11.80
C GLN A 178 23.38 -25.42 13.22
#